data_AF-A0A7S9DWU2-F1
#
_entry.id   AF-A0A7S9DWU2-F1
#
_cell.length_a   1.000
_cell.length_b   1.000
_cell.length_c   1.000
_cell.angle_alpha   90.00
_cell.angle_beta   90.00
_cell.angle_gamma   90.00
#
_symmetry.space_group_name_H-M   'P 1'
#
loop_
_entity.id
_entity.type
_entity.pdbx_description
1 polymer ?
#
loop_
_entity_poly.entity_id
_entity_poly.type
_entity_poly.pdbx_seq_one_letter_code
_entity_poly.pdbx_strand_id
1 'polypeptide(L)'
;MKQAQVLVQQFNSTPAAVPSELDNARLQALLTPDDFVLQLAGLKDEALLRNFVSDYNLDDKVWIYQTQRYGGDWHVLLFRQPFASAAEARRAMALLPDFPRKNQAFVKSATQVLQEITLNSL
;
A
#
# COMPACT_ATOMS: atom_id res chain seq x y z
N MET A 1 50.12 27.35 -14.29
CA MET A 1 48.85 28.13 -14.27
C MET A 1 47.76 27.22 -13.70
N LYS A 2 47.07 27.66 -12.65
CA LYS A 2 45.94 26.96 -12.01
C LYS A 2 44.64 27.36 -12.70
N GLN A 3 43.80 26.39 -13.08
CA GLN A 3 42.33 26.47 -13.16
C GLN A 3 41.86 25.01 -12.92
N ALA A 4 41.37 24.58 -11.75
CA ALA A 4 40.15 24.90 -11.01
C ALA A 4 38.85 24.53 -11.75
N GLN A 5 38.29 23.36 -11.36
CA GLN A 5 36.87 22.98 -11.21
C GLN A 5 35.94 23.12 -12.44
N VAL A 6 34.96 22.24 -12.69
CA VAL A 6 33.91 21.77 -11.78
C VAL A 6 33.43 20.36 -12.18
N LEU A 7 33.39 19.47 -11.20
CA LEU A 7 32.63 18.21 -11.23
C LEU A 7 31.14 18.57 -11.29
N VAL A 8 30.50 18.43 -12.45
CA VAL A 8 29.03 18.45 -12.52
C VAL A 8 28.51 17.17 -11.87
N GLN A 9 28.31 17.24 -10.56
CA GLN A 9 27.45 16.33 -9.84
C GLN A 9 26.06 16.50 -10.45
N GLN A 10 25.61 15.49 -11.20
CA GLN A 10 24.24 15.42 -11.66
C GLN A 10 23.35 15.38 -10.42
N PHE A 11 22.57 16.45 -10.23
CA PHE A 11 21.54 16.54 -9.22
C PHE A 11 20.47 15.49 -9.53
N ASN A 12 20.67 14.26 -9.05
CA ASN A 12 19.59 13.33 -8.84
C ASN A 12 18.78 13.85 -7.65
N SER A 13 17.97 14.88 -7.90
CA SER A 13 16.82 15.18 -7.07
C SER A 13 15.89 13.98 -7.22
N THR A 14 16.00 12.98 -6.35
CA THR A 14 14.97 11.96 -6.19
C THR A 14 13.74 12.69 -5.66
N PRO A 15 12.66 12.87 -6.46
CA PRO A 15 11.38 13.18 -5.84
C PRO A 15 11.08 11.97 -4.95
N ALA A 16 10.61 12.18 -3.72
CA ALA A 16 10.19 11.09 -2.84
C ALA A 16 9.41 10.07 -3.67
N ALA A 17 10.02 8.90 -3.88
CA ALA A 17 9.52 7.94 -4.85
C ALA A 17 8.18 7.45 -4.31
N VAL A 18 7.09 7.86 -4.96
CA VAL A 18 5.80 7.17 -4.84
C VAL A 18 6.13 5.68 -5.00
N PRO A 19 5.76 4.78 -4.08
CA PRO A 19 6.24 3.40 -4.09
C PRO A 19 5.81 2.70 -5.39
N SER A 20 6.64 2.71 -6.44
CA SER A 20 6.25 2.27 -7.78
C SER A 20 6.03 0.76 -7.88
N GLU A 21 6.36 0.02 -6.83
CA GLU A 21 6.26 -1.43 -6.77
C GLU A 21 5.08 -1.85 -5.91
N LEU A 22 4.33 -2.85 -6.38
CA LEU A 22 3.26 -3.48 -5.61
C LEU A 22 3.85 -4.34 -4.49
N ASP A 23 3.20 -4.36 -3.34
CA ASP A 23 3.65 -5.06 -2.14
C ASP A 23 3.26 -6.55 -2.10
N ASN A 24 2.78 -7.15 -3.20
CA ASN A 24 2.30 -8.54 -3.24
C ASN A 24 3.29 -9.53 -2.59
N ALA A 25 4.56 -9.54 -3.04
CA ALA A 25 5.60 -10.43 -2.53
C ALA A 25 5.95 -10.12 -1.07
N ARG A 26 5.98 -8.83 -0.69
CA ARG A 26 6.24 -8.40 0.69
C ARG A 26 5.13 -8.88 1.62
N LEU A 27 3.87 -8.73 1.23
CA LEU A 27 2.73 -9.16 2.04
C LEU A 27 2.67 -10.68 2.18
N GLN A 28 3.02 -11.44 1.13
CA GLN A 28 3.16 -12.90 1.22
C GLN A 28 4.23 -13.34 2.22
N ALA A 29 5.34 -12.60 2.31
CA ALA A 29 6.43 -12.91 3.25
C ALA A 29 6.14 -12.42 4.68
N LEU A 30 5.37 -11.34 4.83
CA LEU A 30 5.11 -10.67 6.10
C LEU A 30 3.90 -11.24 6.85
N LEU A 31 2.80 -11.53 6.13
CA LEU A 31 1.53 -11.90 6.75
C LEU A 31 1.44 -13.40 7.01
N THR A 32 0.80 -13.75 8.12
CA THR A 32 0.36 -15.11 8.45
C THR A 32 -1.17 -15.23 8.30
N PRO A 33 -1.73 -16.44 8.12
CA PRO A 33 -3.18 -16.63 7.98
C PRO A 33 -4.01 -16.11 9.18
N ASP A 34 -3.42 -16.08 10.37
CA ASP A 34 -4.05 -15.65 11.63
C ASP A 34 -4.09 -14.12 11.81
N ASP A 35 -3.37 -13.38 10.96
CA ASP A 35 -3.34 -11.92 11.02
C ASP A 35 -4.64 -11.28 10.49
N PHE A 36 -4.85 -10.04 10.93
CA PHE A 36 -5.88 -9.14 10.41
C PHE A 36 -5.23 -7.84 9.93
N VAL A 37 -5.80 -7.26 8.88
CA VAL A 37 -5.36 -5.98 8.32
C VAL A 37 -6.53 -5.04 8.13
N LEU A 38 -6.25 -3.76 7.94
CA LEU A 38 -7.27 -2.77 7.58
C LEU A 38 -7.19 -2.45 6.10
N GLN A 39 -8.26 -2.72 5.37
CA GLN A 39 -8.41 -2.28 3.98
C GLN A 39 -9.00 -0.88 3.96
N LEU A 40 -8.31 0.06 3.31
CA LEU A 40 -8.69 1.47 3.25
C LEU A 40 -9.48 1.81 1.99
N ALA A 41 -9.06 1.25 0.86
CA ALA A 41 -9.69 1.47 -0.43
C ALA A 41 -9.37 0.31 -1.39
N GLY A 42 -10.12 0.25 -2.49
CA GLY A 42 -9.80 -0.59 -3.64
C GLY A 42 -10.24 0.09 -4.93
N LEU A 43 -9.37 0.09 -5.95
CA LEU A 43 -9.62 0.75 -7.23
C LEU A 43 -9.11 -0.12 -8.38
N LYS A 44 -9.79 -0.03 -9.53
CA LYS A 44 -9.33 -0.66 -10.77
C LYS A 44 -8.10 0.04 -11.33
N ASP A 45 -8.13 1.37 -11.35
CA ASP A 45 -7.07 2.22 -11.91
C ASP A 45 -5.95 2.44 -10.88
N GLU A 46 -4.76 1.94 -11.19
CA GLU A 46 -3.57 2.06 -10.34
C GLU A 46 -3.12 3.52 -10.21
N ALA A 47 -3.16 4.31 -11.30
CA ALA A 47 -2.72 5.70 -11.28
C ALA A 47 -3.61 6.56 -10.38
N LEU A 48 -4.93 6.37 -10.45
CA LEU A 48 -5.87 7.05 -9.54
C LEU A 48 -5.63 6.65 -8.08
N LEU A 49 -5.32 5.39 -7.83
CA LEU A 49 -5.01 4.90 -6.50
C LEU A 49 -3.69 5.49 -5.96
N ARG A 50 -2.66 5.61 -6.80
CA ARG A 50 -1.38 6.24 -6.44
C ARG A 50 -1.52 7.73 -6.19
N ASN A 51 -2.29 8.43 -7.03
CA ASN A 51 -2.61 9.84 -6.80
C ASN A 51 -3.33 10.02 -5.47
N PHE A 52 -4.31 9.16 -5.16
CA PHE A 52 -4.99 9.17 -3.86
C PHE A 52 -4.00 8.97 -2.69
N VAL A 53 -3.05 8.04 -2.79
CA VAL A 53 -2.01 7.85 -1.77
C VAL A 53 -1.19 9.12 -1.56
N SER A 54 -0.73 9.74 -2.64
CA SER A 54 0.06 10.98 -2.61
C SER A 54 -0.74 12.17 -2.06
N ASP A 55 -1.96 12.39 -2.55
CA ASP A 55 -2.81 13.53 -2.21
C ASP A 55 -3.16 13.58 -0.71
N TYR A 56 -3.20 12.43 -0.05
CA TYR A 56 -3.50 12.31 1.39
C TYR A 56 -2.29 11.89 2.23
N ASN A 57 -1.06 11.99 1.68
CA ASN A 57 0.20 11.67 2.36
C ASN A 57 0.17 10.31 3.07
N LEU A 58 -0.21 9.28 2.31
CA LEU A 58 -0.37 7.91 2.79
C LEU A 58 0.81 6.99 2.43
N ASP A 59 1.79 7.47 1.65
CA ASP A 59 2.87 6.65 1.05
C ASP A 59 3.62 5.76 2.04
N ASP A 60 3.91 6.27 3.24
CA ASP A 60 4.63 5.56 4.30
C ASP A 60 3.70 4.78 5.25
N LYS A 61 2.39 4.92 5.07
CA LYS A 61 1.32 4.38 5.94
C LYS A 61 0.53 3.25 5.30
N VAL A 62 0.78 2.94 4.03
CA VAL A 62 0.03 1.90 3.32
C VAL A 62 0.93 0.87 2.65
N TRP A 63 0.34 -0.30 2.41
CA TRP A 63 0.77 -1.23 1.38
C TRP A 63 -0.24 -1.22 0.24
N ILE A 64 0.23 -1.44 -0.99
CA ILE A 64 -0.63 -1.60 -2.17
C ILE A 64 -0.42 -2.99 -2.74
N TYR A 65 -1.46 -3.82 -2.85
CA TYR A 65 -1.37 -5.07 -3.60
C TYR A 65 -2.38 -5.13 -4.72
N GLN A 66 -2.03 -5.87 -5.77
CA GLN A 66 -2.91 -6.19 -6.88
C GLN A 66 -3.51 -7.58 -6.71
N THR A 67 -4.79 -7.69 -7.06
CA THR A 67 -5.52 -8.94 -7.27
C THR A 67 -6.41 -8.80 -8.51
N GLN A 68 -7.19 -9.82 -8.86
CA GLN A 68 -8.21 -9.70 -9.91
C GLN A 68 -9.62 -9.60 -9.31
N ARG A 69 -10.41 -8.64 -9.81
CA ARG A 69 -11.85 -8.56 -9.57
C ARG A 69 -12.58 -8.20 -10.85
N TYR A 70 -13.76 -8.79 -11.04
CA TYR A 70 -14.63 -8.50 -12.19
C TYR A 70 -13.92 -8.64 -13.56
N GLY A 71 -12.96 -9.56 -13.67
CA GLY A 71 -12.23 -9.83 -14.92
C GLY A 71 -11.10 -8.86 -15.25
N GLY A 72 -10.59 -8.10 -14.28
CA GLY A 72 -9.40 -7.26 -14.47
C GLY A 72 -8.69 -6.92 -13.17
N ASP A 73 -7.60 -6.17 -13.33
CA ASP A 73 -6.76 -5.77 -12.21
C ASP A 73 -7.51 -4.92 -11.19
N TRP A 74 -7.21 -5.19 -9.92
CA TRP A 74 -7.79 -4.52 -8.79
C TRP A 74 -6.71 -4.26 -7.75
N HIS A 75 -6.53 -2.99 -7.41
CA HIS A 75 -5.49 -2.52 -6.52
C HIS A 75 -6.10 -2.18 -5.17
N VAL A 76 -5.52 -2.69 -4.10
CA VAL A 76 -6.05 -2.59 -2.75
C VAL A 76 -5.06 -1.89 -1.84
N LEU A 77 -5.54 -0.86 -1.13
CA LEU A 77 -4.79 -0.18 -0.07
C LEU A 77 -5.01 -0.88 1.26
N LEU A 78 -3.92 -1.32 1.89
CA LEU A 78 -3.92 -1.79 3.25
C LEU A 78 -3.19 -0.79 4.15
N PHE A 79 -3.66 -0.60 5.38
CA PHE A 79 -2.87 0.08 6.40
C PHE A 79 -1.62 -0.74 6.72
N ARG A 80 -0.48 -0.08 6.92
CA ARG A 80 0.85 -0.69 7.06
C ARG A 80 1.11 -1.33 8.43
N GLN A 81 0.15 -2.13 8.91
CA GLN A 81 0.22 -2.81 10.20
C GLN A 81 -0.69 -4.06 10.21
N PRO A 82 -0.16 -5.28 10.49
CA PRO A 82 -0.98 -6.43 10.84
C PRO A 82 -1.41 -6.35 12.31
N PHE A 83 -2.51 -7.02 12.64
CA PHE A 83 -3.08 -7.11 13.98
C PHE A 83 -3.34 -8.56 14.33
N ALA A 84 -3.13 -8.93 15.60
CA ALA A 84 -3.29 -10.31 16.06
C ALA A 84 -4.76 -10.75 16.19
N SER A 85 -5.71 -9.80 16.10
CA SER A 85 -7.14 -10.11 16.16
C SER A 85 -8.00 -9.09 15.44
N ALA A 86 -9.19 -9.52 14.99
CA ALA A 86 -10.19 -8.63 14.41
C ALA A 86 -10.62 -7.51 15.36
N ALA A 87 -10.68 -7.79 16.68
CA ALA A 87 -11.04 -6.80 17.69
C ALA A 87 -9.97 -5.71 17.82
N GLU A 88 -8.69 -6.08 17.77
CA GLU A 88 -7.58 -5.14 17.77
C GLU A 88 -7.57 -4.28 16.51
N ALA A 89 -7.69 -4.90 15.33
CA ALA A 89 -7.80 -4.18 14.06
C ALA A 89 -8.95 -3.17 14.09
N ARG A 90 -10.12 -3.57 14.62
CA ARG A 90 -11.29 -2.68 14.72
C ARG A 90 -11.04 -1.47 15.61
N ARG A 91 -10.31 -1.64 16.73
CA ARG A 91 -9.89 -0.50 17.58
C ARG A 91 -8.91 0.42 16.84
N ALA A 92 -7.99 -0.16 16.07
CA ALA A 92 -7.00 0.60 15.30
C ALA A 92 -7.62 1.45 14.17
N MET A 93 -8.86 1.22 13.77
CA MET A 93 -9.57 2.09 12.82
C MET A 93 -9.62 3.56 13.28
N ALA A 94 -9.63 3.81 14.60
CA ALA A 94 -9.58 5.17 15.15
C ALA A 94 -8.25 5.87 14.89
N LEU A 95 -7.16 5.11 14.72
CA LEU A 95 -5.80 5.60 14.51
C LEU A 95 -5.47 5.88 13.04
N LEU A 96 -6.37 5.54 12.12
CA LEU A 96 -6.14 5.77 10.69
C LEU A 96 -5.91 7.26 10.43
N PRO A 97 -5.00 7.62 9.49
CA PRO A 97 -4.86 8.99 9.02
C PRO A 97 -6.18 9.50 8.43
N ASP A 98 -6.32 10.81 8.30
CA ASP A 98 -7.51 11.38 7.66
C ASP A 98 -7.42 11.21 6.13
N PHE A 99 -8.50 10.72 5.51
CA PHE A 99 -8.63 10.54 4.07
C PHE A 99 -10.12 10.39 3.68
N PRO A 100 -10.49 10.69 2.43
CA PRO A 100 -11.86 10.56 1.97
C PRO A 100 -12.39 9.14 2.15
N ARG A 101 -13.58 9.02 2.70
CA ARG A 101 -14.24 7.72 2.96
C ARG A 101 -13.49 6.85 3.97
N LYS A 102 -12.70 7.42 4.89
CA LYS A 102 -12.12 6.72 6.05
C LYS A 102 -13.13 5.84 6.81
N ASN A 103 -14.38 6.29 6.90
CA ASN A 103 -15.47 5.53 7.54
C ASN A 103 -15.88 4.24 6.78
N GLN A 104 -15.41 4.05 5.55
CA GLN A 104 -15.62 2.82 4.76
C GLN A 104 -14.46 1.82 4.88
N ALA A 105 -13.38 2.18 5.58
CA ALA A 105 -12.32 1.24 5.89
C ALA A 105 -12.89 0.06 6.70
N PHE A 106 -12.33 -1.13 6.52
CA PHE A 106 -12.83 -2.32 7.21
C PHE A 106 -11.72 -3.33 7.53
N VAL A 107 -12.00 -4.17 8.52
CA VAL A 107 -11.12 -5.28 8.92
C VAL A 107 -11.22 -6.40 7.88
N LYS A 108 -10.09 -6.86 7.37
CA LYS A 108 -9.95 -7.97 6.43
C LYS A 108 -9.01 -9.02 7.02
N SER A 109 -9.33 -10.30 6.85
CA SER A 109 -8.43 -11.37 7.29
C SER A 109 -7.23 -11.46 6.34
N ALA A 110 -6.04 -11.70 6.90
CA ALA A 110 -4.84 -11.93 6.11
C ALA A 110 -4.96 -13.21 5.26
N THR A 111 -5.68 -14.23 5.73
CA THR A 111 -6.03 -15.40 4.91
C THR A 111 -6.67 -14.99 3.57
N GLN A 112 -7.62 -14.04 3.58
CA GLN A 112 -8.25 -13.57 2.34
C GLN A 112 -7.26 -12.80 1.45
N VAL A 113 -6.39 -11.96 2.04
CA VAL A 113 -5.36 -11.24 1.28
C VAL A 113 -4.40 -12.21 0.60
N LEU A 114 -3.90 -13.21 1.32
CA LEU A 114 -2.98 -14.22 0.80
C LEU A 114 -3.63 -15.05 -0.32
N GLN A 115 -4.90 -15.42 -0.19
CA GLN A 115 -5.66 -16.08 -1.25
C GLN A 115 -5.80 -15.20 -2.50
N GLU A 116 -6.19 -13.93 -2.33
CA GLU A 116 -6.35 -12.97 -3.43
C GLU A 116 -5.04 -12.72 -4.19
N ILE A 117 -3.90 -12.67 -3.50
CA ILE A 117 -2.57 -12.53 -4.12
C ILE A 117 -2.19 -13.82 -4.87
N THR A 118 -2.45 -14.99 -4.28
CA THR A 118 -2.10 -16.28 -4.89
C THR A 118 -2.91 -16.55 -6.16
N LEU A 119 -4.21 -16.24 -6.14
CA LEU A 119 -5.09 -16.42 -7.30
C LEU A 119 -4.74 -15.48 -8.47
N ASN A 120 -4.08 -14.36 -8.22
CA ASN A 120 -3.58 -13.46 -9.26
C ASN A 120 -2.29 -13.94 -9.93
N SER A 121 -1.62 -14.96 -9.37
CA SER A 121 -0.31 -15.43 -9.81
C SER A 121 -0.37 -16.71 -10.66
N LEU A 122 -1.58 -17.19 -10.99
CA LEU A 122 -1.86 -18.38 -11.81
C LEU A 122 -2.34 -17.95 -13.20
#